data_AF-A0A4R6DM25-F1
#
_entry.id   AF-A0A4R6DM25-F1
#
_cell.length_a   1.000
_cell.length_b   1.000
_cell.length_c   1.000
_cell.angle_alpha   90.00
_cell.angle_beta   90.00
_cell.angle_gamma   90.00
#
_symmetry.space_group_name_H-M   'P 1'
#
loop_
_entity.id
_entity.type
_entity.pdbx_description
1 polymer ?
#
loop_
_entity_poly.entity_id
_entity_poly.type
_entity_poly.pdbx_seq_one_letter_code
_entity_poly.pdbx_strand_id
1 'polypeptide(L)'
;MEDNKPVLLTLHEALRLDLIEAYVAREITLAEVAESMELTRRQCSRLIKRYRELGPAGLVSRRRGKPGNHQLNTIIRDQVLQLIRSRCRGMNPSGVWRILTTEYNIRISKETVRKIMIAEKTWHPRSSSDT
;
A
#
# COMPACT_ATOMS: atom_id res chain seq x y z
N MET A 1 -7.00 -9.86 -33.30
CA MET A 1 -6.61 -8.45 -33.28
C MET A 1 -6.49 -8.09 -31.81
N GLU A 2 -5.27 -8.14 -31.29
CA GLU A 2 -4.98 -8.07 -29.85
C GLU A 2 -5.35 -6.70 -29.26
N ASP A 3 -6.05 -6.76 -28.13
CA ASP A 3 -6.30 -5.65 -27.23
C ASP A 3 -4.98 -5.05 -26.74
N ASN A 4 -4.39 -4.14 -27.51
CA ASN A 4 -3.25 -3.33 -27.07
C ASN A 4 -3.75 -2.23 -26.12
N LYS A 5 -4.24 -2.64 -24.95
CA LYS A 5 -4.60 -1.72 -23.88
C LYS A 5 -3.29 -1.24 -23.22
N PRO A 6 -3.01 0.07 -23.16
CA PRO A 6 -1.76 0.55 -22.60
C PRO A 6 -1.64 0.16 -21.12
N VAL A 7 -0.55 -0.55 -20.79
CA VAL A 7 -0.22 -0.90 -19.41
C VAL A 7 0.50 0.29 -18.77
N LEU A 8 -0.09 0.85 -17.72
CA LEU A 8 0.52 1.96 -16.97
C LEU A 8 1.57 1.42 -16.00
N LEU A 9 2.84 1.59 -16.38
CA LEU A 9 4.00 1.25 -15.58
C LEU A 9 4.48 2.46 -14.78
N THR A 10 4.97 2.22 -13.56
CA THR A 10 5.84 3.22 -12.92
C THR A 10 7.20 3.23 -13.61
N LEU A 11 8.00 4.28 -13.42
CA LEU A 11 9.37 4.33 -13.93
C LEU A 11 10.18 3.07 -13.54
N HIS A 12 10.05 2.63 -12.29
CA HIS A 12 10.70 1.41 -11.82
C HIS A 12 10.22 0.16 -12.56
N GLU A 13 8.92 0.03 -12.84
CA GLU A 13 8.39 -1.12 -13.56
C GLU A 13 8.77 -1.09 -15.04
N ALA A 14 8.91 0.10 -15.64
CA ALA A 14 9.41 0.28 -17.00
C ALA A 14 10.89 -0.11 -17.12
N LEU A 15 11.77 0.36 -16.21
CA LEU A 15 13.18 -0.06 -16.20
C LEU A 15 13.34 -1.57 -16.04
N ARG A 16 12.45 -2.22 -15.29
CA ARG A 16 12.43 -3.68 -15.18
C ARG A 16 11.99 -4.35 -16.49
N LEU A 17 11.08 -3.73 -17.24
CA LEU A 17 10.65 -4.23 -18.54
C LEU A 17 11.85 -4.26 -19.48
N ASP A 18 12.58 -3.16 -19.62
CA ASP A 18 13.73 -3.04 -20.52
C ASP A 18 14.78 -4.13 -20.24
N LEU A 19 15.14 -4.34 -18.96
CA LEU A 19 16.09 -5.38 -18.56
C LEU A 19 15.58 -6.80 -18.82
N ILE A 20 14.27 -7.04 -18.64
CA ILE A 20 13.69 -8.36 -18.90
C ILE A 20 13.60 -8.61 -20.41
N GLU A 21 13.29 -7.60 -21.22
CA GLU A 21 13.30 -7.69 -22.67
C GLU A 21 14.69 -8.01 -23.20
N ALA A 22 15.73 -7.30 -22.74
CA ALA A 22 17.13 -7.58 -23.07
C ALA A 22 17.55 -9.02 -22.69
N TYR A 23 17.11 -9.50 -21.53
CA TYR A 23 17.34 -10.90 -21.12
C TYR A 23 16.63 -11.91 -22.02
N VAL A 24 15.38 -11.63 -22.40
CA VAL A 24 14.60 -12.49 -23.30
C VAL A 24 15.21 -12.51 -24.70
N ALA A 25 15.75 -11.38 -25.16
CA ALA A 25 16.54 -11.24 -26.38
C ALA A 25 17.92 -11.93 -26.30
N ARG A 26 18.31 -12.45 -25.12
CA ARG A 26 19.60 -13.09 -24.83
C ARG A 26 20.80 -12.15 -24.98
N GLU A 27 20.58 -10.86 -24.83
CA GLU A 27 21.64 -9.84 -24.87
C GLU A 27 22.39 -9.75 -23.53
N ILE A 28 21.70 -10.05 -22.44
CA ILE A 28 22.25 -10.09 -21.08
C ILE A 28 21.88 -11.38 -20.36
N THR A 29 22.68 -11.75 -19.38
CA THR A 29 22.51 -12.92 -18.53
C THR A 29 21.55 -12.65 -17.37
N LEU A 30 21.03 -13.72 -16.76
CA LEU A 30 20.18 -13.60 -15.56
C LEU A 30 20.91 -12.95 -14.39
N ALA A 31 22.24 -13.09 -14.32
CA ALA A 31 23.06 -12.50 -13.26
C ALA A 31 23.12 -10.99 -13.39
N GLU A 32 23.38 -10.47 -14.60
CA GLU A 32 23.42 -9.03 -14.89
C GLU A 32 22.08 -8.35 -14.66
N VAL A 33 20.96 -9.02 -15.00
CA VAL A 33 19.61 -8.52 -14.70
C VAL A 33 19.39 -8.43 -13.18
N ALA A 34 19.76 -9.48 -12.45
CA ALA A 34 19.57 -9.55 -11.01
C ALA A 34 20.39 -8.47 -10.28
N GLU A 35 21.64 -8.27 -10.70
CA GLU A 35 22.51 -7.20 -10.22
C GLU A 35 21.93 -5.82 -10.52
N SER A 36 21.55 -5.57 -11.78
CA SER A 36 20.97 -4.29 -12.22
C SER A 36 19.66 -3.93 -11.50
N MET A 37 18.88 -4.94 -11.09
CA MET A 37 17.65 -4.74 -10.34
C MET A 37 17.84 -4.70 -8.82
N GLU A 38 19.06 -4.97 -8.32
CA GLU A 38 19.35 -5.22 -6.90
C GLU A 38 18.44 -6.31 -6.29
N LEU A 39 18.15 -7.36 -7.06
CA LEU A 39 17.28 -8.45 -6.67
C LEU A 39 18.03 -9.76 -6.57
N THR A 40 17.57 -10.64 -5.67
CA THR A 40 18.04 -12.02 -5.66
C THR A 40 17.64 -12.74 -6.96
N ARG A 41 18.44 -13.71 -7.39
CA ARG A 41 18.13 -14.55 -8.58
C ARG A 41 16.73 -15.15 -8.53
N ARG A 42 16.24 -15.53 -7.34
CA ARG A 42 14.88 -16.06 -7.14
C ARG A 42 13.81 -15.01 -7.41
N GLN A 43 13.98 -13.78 -6.95
CA GLN A 43 13.04 -12.69 -7.22
C GLN A 43 13.03 -12.34 -8.72
N CYS A 44 14.21 -12.29 -9.34
CA CYS A 44 14.37 -12.05 -10.78
C CYS A 44 13.68 -13.15 -11.61
N SER A 45 13.94 -14.43 -11.31
CA SER A 45 13.27 -15.56 -11.96
C SER A 45 11.74 -15.51 -11.84
N ARG A 46 11.21 -15.10 -10.69
CA ARG A 46 9.75 -14.91 -10.49
C ARG A 46 9.19 -13.72 -11.27
N LEU A 47 9.98 -12.70 -11.55
CA LEU A 47 9.57 -11.58 -12.42
C LEU A 47 9.52 -12.04 -13.87
N ILE A 48 10.58 -12.67 -14.36
CA ILE A 48 10.67 -13.21 -15.73
C ILE A 48 9.55 -14.20 -16.02
N LYS A 49 9.27 -15.13 -15.08
CA LYS A 49 8.16 -16.08 -15.23
C LYS A 49 6.82 -15.34 -15.42
N ARG A 50 6.56 -14.31 -14.62
CA ARG A 50 5.32 -13.52 -14.74
C ARG A 50 5.25 -12.71 -16.03
N TYR A 51 6.39 -12.17 -16.47
CA TYR A 51 6.47 -11.49 -17.76
C TYR A 51 6.12 -12.44 -18.90
N ARG A 52 6.63 -13.68 -18.89
CA ARG A 52 6.27 -14.68 -19.91
C ARG A 52 4.79 -15.06 -19.90
N GLU A 53 4.15 -15.04 -18.74
CA GLU A 53 2.72 -15.38 -18.59
C GLU A 53 1.77 -14.23 -18.94
N LEU A 54 2.15 -12.98 -18.63
CA LEU A 54 1.24 -11.83 -18.62
C LEU A 54 1.78 -10.61 -19.39
N GLY A 55 2.93 -10.75 -20.06
CA GLY A 55 3.64 -9.63 -20.69
C GLY A 55 4.01 -8.52 -19.70
N PRO A 56 4.07 -7.25 -20.15
CA PRO A 56 4.34 -6.09 -19.30
C PRO A 56 3.40 -5.96 -18.10
N ALA A 57 2.14 -6.41 -18.22
CA ALA A 57 1.17 -6.39 -17.12
C ALA A 57 1.61 -7.28 -15.93
N GLY A 58 2.44 -8.30 -16.17
CA GLY A 58 3.01 -9.16 -15.12
C GLY A 58 4.00 -8.46 -14.18
N LEU A 59 4.56 -7.32 -14.64
CA LEU A 59 5.52 -6.51 -13.89
C LEU A 59 4.86 -5.47 -12.98
N VAL A 60 3.60 -5.13 -13.26
CA VAL A 60 2.81 -4.24 -12.42
C VAL A 60 2.67 -4.83 -11.02
N SER A 61 2.88 -3.98 -10.00
CA SER A 61 2.66 -4.36 -8.61
C SER A 61 1.24 -4.90 -8.40
N ARG A 62 1.14 -6.16 -7.97
CA ARG A 62 -0.14 -6.82 -7.65
C ARG A 62 -0.86 -6.20 -6.43
N ARG A 63 -0.19 -5.30 -5.71
CA ARG A 63 -0.78 -4.48 -4.63
C ARG A 63 -1.39 -3.18 -5.13
N ARG A 64 -1.11 -2.77 -6.38
CA ARG A 64 -1.71 -1.56 -6.97
C ARG A 64 -3.23 -1.67 -6.92
N GLY A 65 -3.88 -0.65 -6.38
CA GLY A 65 -5.33 -0.60 -6.21
C GLY A 65 -5.90 -1.50 -5.10
N LYS A 66 -5.07 -2.26 -4.38
CA LYS A 66 -5.53 -3.10 -3.26
C LYS A 66 -5.32 -2.40 -1.92
N PRO A 67 -6.23 -2.59 -0.95
CA PRO A 67 -6.01 -2.10 0.40
C PRO A 67 -4.78 -2.76 1.02
N GLY A 68 -4.06 -2.01 1.87
CA GLY A 68 -2.92 -2.55 2.60
C GLY A 68 -3.37 -3.64 3.58
N ASN A 69 -2.51 -4.63 3.88
CA ASN A 69 -2.85 -5.73 4.79
C ASN A 69 -3.33 -5.26 6.19
N HIS A 70 -2.88 -4.08 6.64
CA HIS A 70 -3.27 -3.48 7.92
C HIS A 70 -4.28 -2.33 7.77
N GLN A 71 -4.84 -2.16 6.58
CA GLN A 71 -5.89 -1.18 6.36
C GLN A 71 -7.14 -1.61 7.12
N LEU A 72 -7.63 -0.71 7.96
CA LEU A 72 -8.87 -0.93 8.69
C LEU A 72 -10.02 -1.18 7.69
N ASN A 73 -10.86 -2.17 7.99
CA ASN A 73 -12.08 -2.42 7.23
C ASN A 73 -12.86 -1.10 7.06
N THR A 74 -13.25 -0.78 5.83
CA THR A 74 -13.94 0.47 5.49
C THR A 74 -15.21 0.66 6.29
N ILE A 75 -15.98 -0.42 6.54
CA ILE A 75 -17.21 -0.37 7.36
C ILE A 75 -16.88 0.09 8.78
N ILE A 76 -15.87 -0.51 9.41
CA ILE A 76 -15.46 -0.15 10.77
C ILE A 76 -14.92 1.28 10.79
N ARG A 77 -14.15 1.68 9.77
CA ARG A 77 -13.65 3.05 9.64
C ARG A 77 -14.81 4.05 9.58
N ASP A 78 -15.82 3.79 8.77
CA ASP A 78 -16.96 4.68 8.58
C ASP A 78 -17.81 4.79 9.85
N GLN A 79 -18.02 3.68 10.56
CA GLN A 79 -18.67 3.68 11.88
C GLN A 79 -17.90 4.54 12.90
N VAL A 80 -16.57 4.38 12.96
CA VAL A 80 -15.70 5.18 13.84
C VAL A 80 -15.78 6.67 13.46
N LEU A 81 -15.76 6.99 12.17
CA LEU A 81 -15.86 8.36 11.68
C LEU A 81 -17.19 9.01 12.04
N GLN A 82 -18.30 8.29 11.84
CA GLN A 82 -19.63 8.77 12.19
C GLN A 82 -19.73 9.07 13.69
N LEU A 83 -19.19 8.19 14.54
CA LEU A 83 -19.15 8.39 16.00
C LEU A 83 -18.30 9.60 16.38
N ILE A 84 -17.14 9.77 15.76
CA ILE A 84 -16.25 10.91 16.03
C ILE A 84 -16.96 12.22 15.73
N ARG A 85 -17.65 12.29 14.60
CA ARG A 85 -18.38 13.50 14.15
C ARG A 85 -19.59 13.80 15.01
N SER A 86 -20.34 12.78 15.43
CA SER A 86 -21.62 12.96 16.14
C SER A 86 -21.45 13.22 17.63
N ARG A 87 -20.57 12.47 18.31
CA ARG A 87 -20.54 12.41 19.78
C ARG A 87 -19.17 12.68 20.38
N CYS A 88 -18.08 12.55 19.60
CA CYS A 88 -16.72 12.67 20.13
C CYS A 88 -15.98 13.95 19.76
N ARG A 89 -16.72 14.99 19.37
CA ARG A 89 -16.12 16.29 19.05
C ARG A 89 -15.43 16.88 20.28
N GLY A 90 -14.16 17.27 20.13
CA GLY A 90 -13.35 17.86 21.22
C GLY A 90 -12.79 16.85 22.22
N MET A 91 -13.09 15.55 22.10
CA MET A 91 -12.48 14.53 22.95
C MET A 91 -11.03 14.23 22.53
N ASN A 92 -10.22 13.80 23.50
CA ASN A 92 -8.89 13.28 23.19
C ASN A 92 -8.96 11.84 22.63
N PRO A 93 -7.94 11.37 21.90
CA PRO A 93 -7.95 10.02 21.29
C PRO A 93 -8.13 8.87 22.30
N SER A 94 -7.68 9.03 23.55
CA SER A 94 -7.88 8.03 24.60
C SER A 94 -9.35 7.88 24.97
N GLY A 95 -10.07 9.00 25.07
CA GLY A 95 -11.50 9.02 25.37
C GLY A 95 -12.31 8.36 24.27
N VAL A 96 -12.03 8.71 23.01
CA VAL A 96 -12.69 8.11 21.85
C VAL A 96 -12.43 6.60 21.78
N TRP A 97 -11.18 6.18 21.98
CA TRP A 97 -10.81 4.76 22.01
C TRP A 97 -11.58 3.96 23.08
N ARG A 98 -11.74 4.54 24.27
CA ARG A 98 -12.49 3.92 25.37
C ARG A 98 -13.97 3.75 25.02
N ILE A 99 -14.61 4.77 24.45
CA ILE A 99 -16.01 4.70 24.00
C ILE A 99 -16.18 3.63 22.92
N LEU A 100 -15.31 3.63 21.91
CA LEU A 100 -15.33 2.64 20.83
C LEU A 100 -15.24 1.20 21.36
N THR A 101 -14.35 0.96 22.33
CA THR A 101 -14.14 -0.37 22.89
C THR A 101 -15.28 -0.80 23.82
N THR A 102 -15.79 0.13 24.64
CA THR A 102 -16.73 -0.20 25.73
C THR A 102 -18.18 -0.18 25.25
N GLU A 103 -18.58 0.82 24.46
CA GLU A 103 -19.98 1.01 24.05
C GLU A 103 -20.29 0.34 22.70
N TYR A 104 -19.31 0.34 21.79
CA TYR A 104 -19.51 -0.15 20.42
C TYR A 104 -18.82 -1.50 20.14
N ASN A 105 -18.07 -2.04 21.11
CA ASN A 105 -17.25 -3.25 20.98
C ASN A 105 -16.31 -3.24 19.76
N ILE A 106 -15.92 -2.04 19.30
CA ILE A 106 -14.99 -1.84 18.19
C ILE A 106 -13.56 -1.86 18.75
N ARG A 107 -12.87 -2.99 18.54
CA ARG A 107 -11.50 -3.19 19.02
C ARG A 107 -10.48 -2.75 17.98
N ILE A 108 -10.13 -1.47 18.02
CA ILE A 108 -9.00 -0.92 17.26
C ILE A 108 -7.95 -0.33 18.20
N SER A 109 -6.71 -0.24 17.73
CA SER A 109 -5.65 0.34 18.54
C SER A 109 -5.91 1.84 18.80
N LYS A 110 -5.49 2.34 19.95
CA LYS A 110 -5.55 3.77 20.28
C LYS A 110 -4.82 4.62 19.23
N GLU A 111 -3.74 4.11 18.65
CA GLU A 111 -3.00 4.78 17.59
C GLU A 111 -3.80 4.87 16.28
N THR A 112 -4.59 3.85 15.95
CA THR A 112 -5.52 3.88 14.82
C THR A 112 -6.57 4.97 15.02
N VAL A 113 -7.14 5.09 16.22
CA VAL A 113 -8.09 6.16 16.58
C VAL A 113 -7.45 7.54 16.39
N ARG A 114 -6.24 7.74 16.92
CA ARG A 114 -5.49 9.00 16.76
C ARG A 114 -5.28 9.36 15.30
N LYS A 115 -4.82 8.41 14.46
CA LYS A 115 -4.60 8.64 13.03
C LYS A 115 -5.89 9.02 12.30
N ILE A 116 -7.01 8.39 12.65
CA ILE A 116 -8.33 8.74 12.09
C ILE A 116 -8.71 10.17 12.49
N MET A 117 -8.56 10.54 13.77
CA MET A 117 -8.88 11.89 14.24
C MET A 117 -7.99 12.98 13.64
N ILE A 118 -6.72 12.69 13.36
CA ILE A 118 -5.82 13.61 12.65
C ILE A 118 -6.26 13.78 11.20
N ALA A 119 -6.59 12.68 10.52
CA ALA A 119 -7.07 12.73 9.13
C ALA A 119 -8.37 13.54 9.01
N GLU A 120 -9.25 13.47 10.01
CA GLU A 120 -10.49 14.25 10.10
C GLU A 120 -10.30 15.68 10.63
N LYS A 121 -9.06 16.10 10.93
CA LYS A 121 -8.74 17.40 11.52
C LYS A 121 -9.46 17.69 12.85
N THR A 122 -9.96 16.65 13.55
CA THR A 122 -10.60 16.79 14.87
C THR A 122 -9.60 16.77 16.02
N TRP A 123 -8.34 16.41 15.73
CA TRP A 123 -7.26 16.38 16.70
C TRP A 123 -5.96 16.82 16.05
N HIS A 124 -5.26 17.77 16.69
CA HIS A 124 -3.94 18.21 16.25
C HIS A 124 -2.87 17.46 17.06
N PRO A 125 -1.87 16.85 16.41
CA PRO A 125 -0.74 16.28 17.13
C PRO A 125 -0.04 17.41 17.90
N ARG A 126 0.47 17.10 19.10
CA ARG A 126 1.35 18.04 19.80
C ARG A 126 2.59 18.21 18.92
N SER A 127 2.99 19.46 18.67
CA SER A 127 4.31 19.75 18.15
C SER A 127 5.31 19.10 19.09
N SER A 128 6.15 18.21 18.56
CA SER A 128 7.38 17.83 19.24
C SER A 128 8.16 19.11 19.43
N SER A 129 8.13 19.67 20.63
CA SER A 129 9.09 20.67 21.05
C SER A 129 10.45 20.00 21.00
N ASP A 130 11.28 20.40 20.04
CA ASP A 130 12.67 19.98 19.93
C ASP A 130 13.33 20.13 21.31
N THR A 131 13.87 19.01 21.81
CA THR A 131 14.80 18.97 22.94
C THR A 131 16.18 18.71 22.38
#